data_AF-A0A977KXB1-F1
#
_entry.id   AF-A0A977KXB1-F1
#
_cell.length_a   1.000
_cell.length_b   1.000
_cell.length_c   1.000
_cell.angle_alpha   90.00
_cell.angle_beta   90.00
_cell.angle_gamma   90.00
#
_symmetry.space_group_name_H-M   'P 1'
#
loop_
_entity.id
_entity.type
_entity.pdbx_description
1 polymer ?
#
loop_
_entity_poly.entity_id
_entity_poly.type
_entity_poly.pdbx_seq_one_letter_code
_entity_poly.pdbx_strand_id
1 'polypeptide(L)'
;MIGNTFGFGFAGVAFFMQSQDRVSAVGLENLGGKKCVKPLPLDNVKRNIYSPLTRPLFIYVSKKALDSKPSVDHFVRFFVDNSWKYVDGVGYVPLPDLAYVKTLERFEKRKTGSTFKDAKPGQPIINFL
;
A
#
# COMPACT_ATOMS: atom_id res chain seq x y z
N MET A 1 -2.79 -2.94 -23.63
CA MET A 1 -3.62 -3.66 -22.65
C MET A 1 -5.03 -3.83 -23.18
N ILE A 2 -5.82 -2.77 -23.37
CA ILE A 2 -7.14 -2.90 -24.01
C ILE A 2 -7.12 -2.09 -25.32
N GLY A 3 -7.51 -2.72 -26.43
CA GLY A 3 -7.54 -2.07 -27.76
C GLY A 3 -6.20 -2.04 -28.54
N ASN A 4 -5.12 -2.60 -27.99
CA ASN A 4 -3.84 -2.78 -28.71
C ASN A 4 -3.27 -4.17 -28.39
N THR A 5 -3.13 -4.99 -29.43
CA THR A 5 -2.70 -6.40 -29.40
C THR A 5 -1.38 -6.62 -28.67
N PHE A 6 -0.44 -5.68 -28.75
CA PHE A 6 0.89 -5.81 -28.14
C PHE A 6 1.11 -4.87 -26.95
N GLY A 7 0.07 -4.16 -26.50
CA GLY A 7 0.22 -3.17 -25.44
C GLY A 7 0.37 -3.81 -24.06
N PHE A 8 1.44 -3.46 -23.35
CA PHE A 8 1.65 -3.77 -21.93
C PHE A 8 1.79 -2.47 -21.13
N GLY A 9 1.62 -2.53 -19.82
CA GLY A 9 1.75 -1.35 -18.97
C GLY A 9 1.59 -1.66 -17.49
N PHE A 10 1.91 -0.68 -16.66
CA PHE A 10 1.72 -0.74 -15.22
C PHE A 10 0.33 -0.20 -14.85
N ALA A 11 -0.42 -0.97 -14.07
CA ALA A 11 -1.72 -0.58 -13.54
C ALA A 11 -1.85 -1.01 -12.08
N GLY A 12 -2.73 -0.32 -11.34
CA GLY A 12 -3.08 -0.75 -9.98
C GLY A 12 -3.78 -2.11 -10.00
N VAL A 13 -3.63 -2.89 -8.92
CA VAL A 13 -4.25 -4.22 -8.82
C VAL A 13 -5.78 -4.17 -8.95
N ALA A 14 -6.43 -3.09 -8.50
CA ALA A 14 -7.87 -2.92 -8.68
C ALA A 14 -8.31 -2.78 -10.14
N PHE A 15 -7.52 -2.11 -10.98
CA PHE A 15 -7.81 -2.06 -12.41
C PHE A 15 -7.78 -3.47 -13.02
N PHE A 16 -6.77 -4.27 -12.65
CA PHE A 16 -6.71 -5.67 -13.07
C PHE A 16 -7.92 -6.46 -12.56
N MET A 17 -8.30 -6.31 -11.29
CA MET A 17 -9.48 -6.99 -10.72
C MET A 17 -10.79 -6.63 -11.43
N GLN A 18 -10.96 -5.39 -11.88
CA GLN A 18 -12.16 -4.93 -12.59
C GLN A 18 -12.17 -5.26 -14.09
N SER A 19 -11.04 -5.71 -14.65
CA SER A 19 -10.91 -5.95 -16.10
C SER A 19 -10.21 -7.28 -16.41
N GLN A 20 -10.37 -8.30 -15.55
CA GLN A 20 -9.72 -9.62 -15.73
C GLN A 20 -10.13 -10.33 -17.04
N ASP A 21 -11.28 -9.94 -17.61
CA ASP A 21 -11.79 -10.38 -18.90
C ASP A 21 -11.03 -9.77 -20.10
N ARG A 22 -10.37 -8.63 -19.90
CA ARG A 22 -9.71 -7.85 -20.97
C ARG A 22 -8.20 -7.73 -20.82
N VAL A 23 -7.67 -7.96 -19.62
CA VAL A 23 -6.23 -7.88 -19.34
C VAL A 23 -5.74 -9.07 -18.54
N SER A 24 -4.49 -9.45 -18.76
CA SER A 24 -3.80 -10.48 -17.98
C SER A 24 -2.73 -9.88 -17.09
N ALA A 25 -2.65 -10.34 -15.84
CA ALA A 25 -1.55 -9.98 -14.95
C ALA A 25 -0.31 -10.84 -15.22
N VAL A 26 0.84 -10.17 -15.29
CA VAL A 26 2.15 -10.81 -15.41
C VAL A 26 2.62 -11.27 -14.03
N GLY A 27 3.19 -12.47 -13.95
CA GLY A 27 3.84 -12.94 -12.73
C GLY A 27 5.25 -12.35 -12.60
N LEU A 28 5.65 -11.95 -11.41
CA LEU A 28 6.98 -11.44 -11.12
C LEU A 28 7.80 -12.48 -10.38
N GLU A 29 9.02 -12.67 -10.82
CA GLU A 29 10.03 -13.35 -10.01
C GLU A 29 10.49 -12.40 -8.91
N ASN A 30 10.29 -12.81 -7.65
CA ASN A 30 10.84 -12.05 -6.52
C ASN A 30 12.36 -11.99 -6.62
N LEU A 31 12.97 -10.88 -6.17
CA LEU A 31 14.42 -10.66 -6.23
C LEU A 31 15.20 -11.84 -5.61
N GLY A 32 15.71 -12.74 -6.45
CA GLY A 32 16.46 -13.96 -6.05
C GLY A 32 15.63 -15.24 -5.91
N GLY A 33 14.34 -15.23 -6.25
CA GLY A 33 13.48 -16.42 -6.33
C GLY A 33 13.69 -17.21 -7.63
N LYS A 34 12.97 -18.34 -7.77
CA LYS A 34 12.82 -19.11 -9.03
C LYS A 34 11.36 -19.23 -9.50
N LYS A 35 10.43 -18.59 -8.78
CA LYS A 35 8.98 -18.73 -8.98
C LYS A 35 8.36 -17.37 -9.23
N CYS A 36 7.65 -17.26 -10.34
CA CYS A 36 6.84 -16.09 -10.64
C CYS A 36 5.57 -16.10 -9.78
N VAL A 37 5.34 -15.02 -9.04
CA VAL A 37 4.14 -14.80 -8.23
C VAL A 37 3.24 -13.80 -8.96
N LYS A 38 1.93 -14.08 -9.02
CA LYS A 38 0.92 -13.15 -9.56
C LYS A 38 0.40 -12.22 -8.45
N PRO A 39 -0.18 -11.05 -8.79
CA PRO A 39 -0.74 -10.15 -7.78
C PRO A 39 -1.99 -10.72 -7.09
N LEU A 40 -2.61 -11.77 -7.67
CA LEU A 40 -3.69 -12.52 -7.01
C LEU A 40 -3.20 -13.89 -6.53
N PRO A 41 -3.72 -14.40 -5.39
CA PRO A 41 -4.71 -13.78 -4.50
C PRO A 41 -4.21 -12.49 -3.84
N LEU A 42 -5.13 -11.60 -3.42
CA LEU A 42 -4.79 -10.25 -2.93
C LEU A 42 -3.83 -10.26 -1.73
N ASP A 43 -3.77 -11.37 -1.00
CA ASP A 43 -2.79 -11.60 0.07
C ASP A 43 -1.34 -11.44 -0.42
N ASN A 44 -1.06 -11.77 -1.69
CA ASN A 44 0.26 -11.57 -2.29
C ASN A 44 0.66 -10.09 -2.31
N VAL A 45 -0.30 -9.18 -2.50
CA VAL A 45 -0.08 -7.72 -2.40
C VAL A 45 -0.07 -7.29 -0.93
N LYS A 46 -1.05 -7.72 -0.13
CA LYS A 46 -1.15 -7.32 1.29
C LYS A 46 0.11 -7.63 2.11
N ARG A 47 0.78 -8.75 1.80
CA ARG A 47 1.99 -9.22 2.50
C ARG A 47 3.29 -8.88 1.79
N ASN A 48 3.25 -8.07 0.73
CA ASN A 48 4.42 -7.70 -0.08
C ASN A 48 5.14 -8.91 -0.73
N ILE A 49 4.42 -10.00 -1.00
CA ILE A 49 4.94 -11.20 -1.69
C ILE A 49 5.05 -10.92 -3.19
N TYR A 50 4.15 -10.12 -3.79
CA TYR A 50 4.24 -9.67 -5.18
C TYR A 50 5.20 -8.45 -5.27
N SER A 51 6.50 -8.72 -5.27
CA SER A 51 7.57 -7.71 -5.20
C SER A 51 8.34 -7.64 -6.53
N PRO A 52 8.92 -6.49 -6.92
CA PRO A 52 8.99 -5.19 -6.22
C PRO A 52 7.85 -4.22 -6.53
N LEU A 53 6.81 -4.66 -7.25
CA LEU A 53 5.74 -3.74 -7.69
C LEU A 53 4.69 -3.45 -6.61
N THR A 54 4.63 -4.24 -5.54
CA THR A 54 3.86 -3.87 -4.34
C THR A 54 4.56 -2.74 -3.60
N ARG A 55 3.82 -1.67 -3.29
CA ARG A 55 4.34 -0.52 -2.55
C ARG A 55 3.31 0.02 -1.56
N PRO A 56 3.74 0.41 -0.35
CA PRO A 56 2.89 1.17 0.54
C PRO A 56 2.63 2.57 -0.03
N LEU A 57 1.48 3.14 0.33
CA LEU A 57 1.16 4.55 0.07
C LEU A 57 1.25 5.33 1.38
N PHE A 58 1.70 6.57 1.28
CA PHE A 58 1.93 7.44 2.42
C PHE A 58 1.12 8.73 2.30
N ILE A 59 0.59 9.19 3.44
CA ILE A 59 0.18 10.58 3.61
C ILE A 59 1.30 11.33 4.33
N TYR A 60 1.61 12.54 3.85
CA TYR A 60 2.64 13.38 4.45
C TYR A 60 1.97 14.49 5.24
N VAL A 61 2.17 14.47 6.56
CA VAL A 61 1.50 15.40 7.47
C VAL A 61 2.53 16.32 8.11
N SER A 62 2.28 17.63 8.03
CA SER A 62 3.12 18.64 8.69
C SER A 62 2.92 18.59 10.21
N LYS A 63 4.00 18.36 10.96
CA LYS A 63 3.98 18.41 12.43
C LYS A 63 3.47 19.78 12.92
N LYS A 64 3.96 20.87 12.32
CA LYS A 64 3.50 22.22 12.65
C LYS A 64 1.98 22.36 12.47
N ALA A 65 1.42 21.77 11.40
CA ALA A 65 -0.02 21.81 11.17
C ALA A 65 -0.80 20.97 12.20
N LEU A 66 -0.29 19.80 12.60
CA LEU A 66 -0.88 19.00 13.67
C LEU A 66 -0.90 19.75 15.01
N ASP A 67 0.18 20.45 15.33
CA ASP A 67 0.32 21.16 16.61
C ASP A 67 -0.54 22.44 16.66
N SER A 68 -0.80 23.08 15.51
CA SER A 68 -1.47 24.39 15.43
C SER A 68 -2.91 24.35 14.90
N LYS A 69 -3.35 23.25 14.27
CA LYS A 69 -4.67 23.14 13.64
C LYS A 69 -5.37 21.85 14.11
N PRO A 70 -6.29 21.95 15.10
CA PRO A 70 -7.03 20.79 15.60
C PRO A 70 -7.79 20.00 14.52
N SER A 71 -8.26 20.67 13.46
CA SER A 71 -8.92 20.00 12.34
C SER A 71 -8.01 19.04 11.57
N VAL A 72 -6.72 19.37 11.43
CA VAL A 72 -5.74 18.48 10.77
C VAL A 72 -5.47 17.27 11.64
N ASP A 73 -5.32 17.47 12.95
CA ASP A 73 -5.16 16.39 13.91
C ASP A 73 -6.32 15.40 13.88
N HIS A 74 -7.55 15.91 14.02
CA HIS A 74 -8.76 15.10 14.00
C HIS A 74 -8.94 14.37 12.67
N PHE A 75 -8.66 15.03 11.54
CA PHE A 75 -8.76 14.39 10.23
C PHE A 75 -7.78 13.23 10.08
N VAL A 76 -6.51 13.41 10.47
CA VAL A 76 -5.51 12.35 10.33
C VAL A 76 -5.83 11.18 11.26
N ARG A 77 -6.28 11.45 12.50
CA ARG A 77 -6.73 10.40 13.42
C ARG A 77 -7.91 9.63 12.84
N PHE A 78 -8.95 10.34 12.39
CA PHE A 78 -10.11 9.74 11.75
C PHE A 78 -9.72 8.89 10.54
N PHE A 79 -8.81 9.38 9.69
CA PHE A 79 -8.32 8.65 8.52
C PHE A 79 -7.66 7.32 8.91
N VAL A 80 -6.77 7.32 9.89
CA VAL A 80 -6.09 6.09 10.35
C VAL A 80 -7.10 5.12 10.98
N ASP A 81 -8.00 5.61 11.84
CA ASP A 81 -8.98 4.80 12.56
C ASP A 81 -10.04 4.15 11.64
N ASN A 82 -10.31 4.75 10.47
CA ASN A 82 -11.47 4.38 9.64
C ASN A 82 -11.12 3.95 8.21
N SER A 83 -9.93 4.25 7.68
CA SER A 83 -9.60 3.99 6.26
C SER A 83 -9.78 2.53 5.84
N TRP A 84 -9.47 1.58 6.72
CA TRP A 84 -9.62 0.14 6.45
C TRP A 84 -11.05 -0.28 6.08
N LYS A 85 -12.08 0.48 6.50
CA LYS A 85 -13.49 0.21 6.18
C LYS A 85 -13.84 0.49 4.73
N TYR A 86 -13.10 1.38 4.07
CA TYR A 86 -13.45 1.92 2.76
C TYR A 86 -12.43 1.58 1.67
N VAL A 87 -11.19 1.28 2.06
CA VAL A 87 -10.05 1.11 1.16
C VAL A 87 -10.28 0.07 0.05
N ASP A 88 -10.95 -1.04 0.37
CA ASP A 88 -11.26 -2.10 -0.60
C ASP A 88 -12.28 -1.62 -1.66
N GLY A 89 -13.31 -0.89 -1.22
CA GLY A 89 -14.37 -0.36 -2.11
C GLY A 89 -13.88 0.69 -3.12
N VAL A 90 -12.72 1.30 -2.87
CA VAL A 90 -12.10 2.30 -3.77
C VAL A 90 -10.89 1.75 -4.54
N GLY A 91 -10.68 0.43 -4.50
CA GLY A 91 -9.64 -0.22 -5.31
C GLY A 91 -8.22 -0.15 -4.74
N TYR A 92 -8.09 -0.09 -3.41
CA TYR A 92 -6.81 -0.19 -2.72
C TYR A 92 -6.80 -1.40 -1.77
N VAL A 93 -5.60 -1.88 -1.45
CA VAL A 93 -5.42 -3.02 -0.54
C VAL A 93 -5.28 -2.51 0.90
N PRO A 94 -6.08 -3.00 1.86
CA PRO A 94 -5.93 -2.62 3.26
C PRO A 94 -4.55 -3.03 3.79
N LEU A 95 -4.02 -2.23 4.71
CA LEU A 95 -2.80 -2.60 5.42
C LEU A 95 -3.06 -3.84 6.31
N PRO A 96 -2.02 -4.58 6.72
CA PRO A 96 -2.14 -5.52 7.82
C PRO A 96 -2.64 -4.84 9.09
N ASP A 97 -3.45 -5.53 9.90
CA ASP A 97 -4.14 -4.93 11.05
C ASP A 97 -3.18 -4.25 12.03
N LEU A 98 -2.05 -4.89 12.33
CA LEU A 98 -1.01 -4.35 13.21
C LEU A 98 -0.38 -3.05 12.65
N ALA A 99 -0.38 -2.84 11.33
CA ALA A 99 0.15 -1.64 10.72
C ALA A 99 -0.71 -0.41 11.04
N TYR A 100 -2.04 -0.57 11.16
CA TYR A 100 -2.92 0.53 11.59
C TYR A 100 -2.62 0.94 13.03
N VAL A 101 -2.49 -0.02 13.94
CA VAL A 101 -2.15 0.22 15.35
C VAL A 101 -0.82 0.97 15.47
N LYS A 102 0.23 0.47 14.81
CA LYS A 102 1.55 1.13 14.84
C LYS A 102 1.55 2.51 14.19
N THR A 103 0.77 2.70 13.13
CA THR A 103 0.63 4.01 12.47
C THR A 103 -0.03 5.01 13.42
N LEU A 104 -1.09 4.62 14.13
CA LEU A 104 -1.75 5.46 15.12
C LEU A 104 -0.81 5.80 16.28
N GLU A 105 -0.08 4.83 16.82
CA GLU A 105 0.92 5.10 17.87
C GLU A 105 2.00 6.09 17.42
N ARG A 106 2.50 5.93 16.19
CA ARG A 106 3.50 6.85 15.62
C ARG A 106 2.94 8.26 15.50
N PHE A 107 1.69 8.37 15.06
CA PHE A 107 0.96 9.63 14.94
C PHE A 107 0.76 10.31 16.30
N GLU A 108 0.28 9.58 17.31
CA GLU A 108 0.05 10.08 18.67
C GLU A 108 1.36 10.52 19.34
N LYS A 109 2.46 9.80 19.10
CA LYS A 109 3.81 10.16 19.58
C LYS A 109 4.46 11.32 18.80
N ARG A 110 3.78 11.88 17.78
CA ARG A 110 4.28 12.96 16.89
C ARG A 110 5.66 12.67 16.29
N LYS A 111 5.98 11.39 16.03
CA LYS A 111 7.30 11.00 15.52
C LYS A 111 7.46 11.42 14.07
N THR A 112 8.47 12.23 13.79
CA THR A 112 8.81 12.72 12.44
C THR A 112 9.89 11.84 11.77
N GLY A 113 10.18 12.14 10.50
CA GLY A 113 11.16 11.41 9.70
C GLY A 113 10.60 10.13 9.07
N SER A 114 11.41 9.52 8.19
CA SER A 114 11.08 8.26 7.51
C SER A 114 11.85 7.11 8.14
N THR A 115 11.13 6.03 8.43
CA THR A 115 11.65 4.71 8.83
C THR A 115 11.92 3.79 7.64
N PHE A 116 11.60 4.24 6.42
CA PHE A 116 11.71 3.47 5.18
C PHE A 116 12.99 3.75 4.39
N LYS A 117 13.95 4.52 4.94
CA LYS A 117 15.18 4.92 4.22
C LYS A 117 15.98 3.72 3.69
N ASP A 118 16.07 2.67 4.49
CA ASP A 118 16.84 1.46 4.18
C ASP A 118 15.94 0.26 3.83
N ALA A 119 14.66 0.52 3.56
CA ALA A 119 13.70 -0.53 3.23
C ALA A 119 14.03 -1.15 1.86
N LYS A 120 14.13 -2.48 1.83
CA LYS A 120 14.32 -3.25 0.61
C LYS A 120 12.98 -3.80 0.10
N PRO A 121 12.80 -3.97 -1.21
CA PRO A 121 11.59 -4.58 -1.76
C PRO A 121 11.33 -5.97 -1.16
N GLY A 122 10.05 -6.32 -0.98
CA GLY A 122 9.62 -7.61 -0.42
C GLY A 122 9.62 -7.70 1.11
N GLN A 123 10.17 -6.71 1.82
CA GLN A 123 10.09 -6.68 3.28
C GLN A 123 8.68 -6.27 3.74
N PRO A 124 8.09 -6.94 4.75
CA PRO A 124 6.80 -6.54 5.30
C PRO A 124 6.81 -5.09 5.82
N ILE A 125 5.75 -4.32 5.54
CA ILE A 125 5.63 -2.93 5.97
C ILE A 125 5.75 -2.78 7.50
N ILE A 126 5.31 -3.79 8.25
CA ILE A 126 5.29 -3.78 9.71
C ILE A 126 6.68 -3.70 10.35
N ASN A 127 7.73 -4.05 9.60
CA ASN A 127 9.11 -3.95 10.04
C ASN A 127 9.60 -2.49 10.11
N PHE A 128 8.86 -1.56 9.49
CA PHE A 128 9.23 -0.16 9.38
C PHE A 128 8.25 0.78 10.09
N LEU A 129 7.18 0.28 10.70
CA LEU A 129 6.24 1.08 11.49
C LEU A 129 6.56 0.92 12.98
#